data_AF-A0A0F5HT08-F1
#
_entry.id   AF-A0A0F5HT08-F1
#
_cell.length_a   1.000
_cell.length_b   1.000
_cell.length_c   1.000
_cell.angle_alpha   90.00
_cell.angle_beta   90.00
_cell.angle_gamma   90.00
#
_symmetry.space_group_name_H-M   'P 1'
#
loop_
_entity.id
_entity.type
_entity.pdbx_description
1 polymer ?
#
loop_
_entity_poly.entity_id
_entity_poly.type
_entity_poly.pdbx_seq_one_letter_code
_entity_poly.pdbx_strand_id
1 'polypeptide(L)'
;MRVLKASEGLRSENEAFKREIRSLKEQNSKLKKNNEQLKQKNYDLEIARDWFQGNYERLDKLMKHMHDFYKERLPEAFKSFEHIKGFCKQQVNRGLNAFNVWSFKESEMSEQEKVGFAAAKLEGKKAKRKRLENELER
;
A
#
# COMPACT_ATOMS: atom_id res chain seq x y z
N MET A 1 -60.22 38.25 5.84
CA MET A 1 -59.10 37.94 4.91
C MET A 1 -57.75 37.70 5.60
N ARG A 2 -57.28 38.51 6.56
CA ARG A 2 -55.97 38.32 7.21
C ARG A 2 -55.80 36.97 7.95
N VAL A 3 -56.83 36.51 8.66
CA VAL A 3 -56.79 35.25 9.44
C VAL A 3 -56.70 34.00 8.54
N LEU A 4 -57.42 34.01 7.39
CA LEU A 4 -57.36 32.91 6.42
C LEU A 4 -55.98 32.81 5.76
N LYS A 5 -55.37 33.93 5.36
CA LYS A 5 -54.00 33.96 4.81
C LYS A 5 -52.95 33.50 5.83
N ALA A 6 -53.10 33.85 7.11
CA ALA A 6 -52.20 33.38 8.16
C ALA A 6 -52.34 31.86 8.40
N SER A 7 -53.56 31.32 8.34
CA SER A 7 -53.82 29.88 8.45
C SER A 7 -53.25 29.07 7.28
N GLU A 8 -53.38 29.58 6.05
CA GLU A 8 -52.77 28.98 4.85
C GLU A 8 -51.24 29.02 4.90
N GLY A 9 -50.65 30.12 5.37
CA GLY A 9 -49.20 30.25 5.59
C GLY A 9 -48.68 29.20 6.59
N LEU A 10 -49.32 29.09 7.76
CA LEU A 10 -48.97 28.09 8.78
C LEU A 10 -49.13 26.65 8.29
N ARG A 11 -50.12 26.37 7.44
CA ARG A 11 -50.31 25.05 6.83
C ARG A 11 -49.19 24.73 5.84
N SER A 12 -48.78 25.71 5.04
CA SER A 12 -47.66 25.56 4.10
C SER A 12 -46.34 25.31 4.82
N GLU A 13 -46.05 26.08 5.88
CA GLU A 13 -44.85 25.89 6.71
C GLU A 13 -44.83 24.52 7.38
N ASN A 14 -45.96 24.06 7.94
CA ASN A 14 -46.05 22.71 8.51
C ASN A 14 -45.77 21.60 7.50
N GLU A 15 -46.26 21.73 6.26
CA GLU A 15 -45.96 20.75 5.21
C GLU A 15 -44.49 20.82 4.76
N ALA A 16 -43.88 22.00 4.74
CA ALA A 16 -42.44 22.17 4.50
C ALA A 16 -41.62 21.46 5.59
N PHE A 17 -41.92 21.69 6.88
CA PHE A 17 -41.23 21.03 7.98
C PHE A 17 -41.40 19.51 7.95
N LYS A 18 -42.59 18.98 7.61
CA LYS A 18 -42.78 17.53 7.45
C LYS A 18 -41.92 16.94 6.32
N ARG A 19 -41.72 17.68 5.22
CA ARG A 19 -40.82 17.24 4.14
C ARG A 19 -39.36 17.26 4.61
N GLU A 20 -38.95 18.31 5.30
CA GLU A 20 -37.60 18.42 5.86
C GLU A 20 -37.31 17.30 6.87
N ILE A 21 -38.22 17.03 7.82
CA ILE A 21 -38.09 15.93 8.78
C ILE A 21 -37.96 14.58 8.07
N ARG A 22 -38.73 14.34 7.01
CA ARG A 22 -38.62 13.10 6.21
C ARG A 22 -37.27 13.01 5.52
N SER A 23 -36.82 14.09 4.89
CA SER A 23 -35.50 14.16 4.23
C SER A 23 -34.37 13.91 5.22
N LEU A 24 -34.39 14.57 6.39
CA LEU A 24 -33.40 14.40 7.45
C LEU A 24 -33.39 12.97 8.01
N LYS A 25 -34.56 12.34 8.19
CA LYS A 25 -34.65 10.93 8.61
C LYS A 25 -34.03 9.99 7.59
N GLU A 26 -34.27 10.22 6.30
CA GLU A 26 -33.68 9.42 5.23
C GLU A 26 -32.15 9.61 5.17
N GLN A 27 -31.67 10.85 5.24
CA GLN A 27 -30.24 11.15 5.30
C GLN A 27 -29.57 10.50 6.52
N ASN A 28 -30.19 10.57 7.70
CA ASN A 28 -29.67 9.95 8.92
C ASN A 28 -29.62 8.42 8.78
N SER A 29 -30.63 7.79 8.17
CA SER A 29 -30.60 6.35 7.87
C SER A 29 -29.45 5.97 6.94
N LYS A 30 -29.23 6.74 5.86
CA LYS A 30 -28.10 6.53 4.94
C LYS A 30 -26.75 6.70 5.65
N LEU A 31 -26.60 7.73 6.48
CA LEU A 31 -25.39 7.97 7.26
C LEU A 31 -25.10 6.83 8.23
N LYS A 32 -26.11 6.31 8.94
CA LYS A 32 -25.95 5.16 9.83
C LYS A 32 -25.47 3.92 9.07
N LYS A 33 -26.05 3.64 7.90
CA LYS A 33 -25.63 2.52 7.05
C LYS A 33 -24.18 2.68 6.57
N ASN A 34 -23.81 3.87 6.11
CA ASN A 34 -22.44 4.15 5.68
C ASN A 34 -21.45 4.03 6.84
N ASN A 35 -21.82 4.49 8.04
CA ASN A 35 -20.98 4.36 9.23
C ASN A 35 -20.70 2.88 9.56
N GLU A 36 -21.72 2.03 9.49
CA GLU A 36 -21.56 0.60 9.75
C GLU A 36 -20.66 -0.07 8.70
N GLN A 37 -20.82 0.28 7.42
CA GLN A 37 -19.95 -0.22 6.36
C GLN A 37 -18.50 0.23 6.55
N LEU A 38 -18.27 1.47 7.00
CA LEU A 38 -16.92 1.98 7.28
C LEU A 38 -16.30 1.27 8.48
N LYS A 39 -17.06 0.98 9.53
CA LYS A 39 -16.58 0.18 10.67
C LYS A 39 -16.14 -1.21 10.23
N GLN A 40 -16.95 -1.89 9.41
CA GLN A 40 -16.59 -3.20 8.90
C GLN A 40 -15.31 -3.14 8.05
N LYS A 41 -15.20 -2.15 7.14
CA LYS A 41 -13.98 -1.96 6.34
C LYS A 41 -12.74 -1.69 7.21
N ASN A 42 -12.88 -0.88 8.26
CA ASN A 42 -11.77 -0.63 9.18
C ASN A 42 -11.34 -1.92 9.90
N TYR A 43 -12.29 -2.72 10.37
CA TYR A 43 -12.02 -4.00 10.99
C TYR A 43 -11.29 -4.97 10.05
N ASP A 44 -11.76 -5.10 8.80
CA ASP A 44 -11.11 -5.95 7.80
C ASP A 44 -9.69 -5.46 7.47
N LEU A 45 -9.47 -4.14 7.42
CA LEU A 45 -8.15 -3.54 7.22
C LEU A 45 -7.22 -3.76 8.41
N GLU A 46 -7.72 -3.75 9.64
CA GLU A 46 -6.94 -4.07 10.84
C GLU A 46 -6.47 -5.53 10.82
N ILE A 47 -7.35 -6.47 10.46
CA ILE A 47 -6.97 -7.87 10.30
C ILE A 47 -5.90 -8.03 9.22
N ALA A 48 -6.08 -7.40 8.06
CA ALA A 48 -5.11 -7.48 6.97
C ALA A 48 -3.76 -6.90 7.40
N ARG A 49 -3.75 -5.74 8.08
CA ARG A 49 -2.53 -5.13 8.64
C ARG A 49 -1.80 -6.10 9.56
N ASP A 50 -2.50 -6.70 10.51
CA ASP A 50 -1.89 -7.59 11.50
C ASP A 50 -1.32 -8.86 10.84
N TRP A 51 -2.02 -9.39 9.84
CA TRP A 51 -1.53 -10.51 9.04
C TRP A 51 -0.26 -10.16 8.26
N PHE A 52 -0.23 -8.99 7.58
CA PHE A 52 0.96 -8.53 6.87
C PHE A 52 2.13 -8.27 7.82
N GLN A 53 1.87 -7.67 8.97
CA GLN A 53 2.89 -7.42 9.99
C GLN A 53 3.51 -8.73 10.48
N GLY A 54 2.70 -9.72 10.84
CA GLY A 54 3.21 -11.02 11.31
C GLY A 54 4.04 -11.75 10.24
N ASN A 55 3.64 -11.67 8.97
CA ASN A 55 4.43 -12.23 7.87
C ASN A 55 5.75 -11.48 7.66
N TYR A 56 5.74 -10.15 7.76
CA TYR A 56 6.95 -9.34 7.66
C TYR A 56 7.95 -9.69 8.76
N GLU A 57 7.51 -9.76 10.02
CA GLU A 57 8.36 -10.14 11.15
C GLU A 57 8.96 -11.54 10.99
N ARG A 58 8.18 -12.49 10.44
CA ARG A 58 8.67 -13.85 10.16
C ARG A 58 9.77 -13.86 9.10
N LEU A 59 9.59 -13.10 8.03
CA LEU A 59 10.58 -12.98 6.95
C LEU A 59 11.85 -12.26 7.43
N ASP A 60 11.71 -11.21 8.23
CA ASP A 60 12.85 -10.51 8.83
C ASP A 60 13.69 -11.44 9.72
N LYS A 61 13.04 -12.22 10.59
CA LYS A 61 13.72 -13.24 11.41
C LYS A 61 14.43 -14.29 10.56
N LEU A 62 13.75 -14.82 9.53
CA LEU A 62 14.37 -15.79 8.62
C LEU A 62 15.62 -15.21 7.94
N MET A 63 15.53 -13.99 7.40
CA MET A 63 16.66 -13.34 6.74
C MET A 63 17.83 -13.09 7.70
N LYS A 64 17.55 -12.73 8.96
CA LYS A 64 18.58 -12.61 10.01
C LYS A 64 19.25 -13.96 10.28
N HIS A 65 18.48 -15.02 10.52
CA HIS A 65 19.02 -16.35 10.75
C HIS A 65 19.85 -16.87 9.57
N MET A 66 19.41 -16.63 8.33
CA MET A 66 20.21 -16.98 7.15
C MET A 66 21.53 -16.19 7.14
N HIS A 67 21.48 -14.88 7.39
CA HIS A 67 22.67 -14.05 7.42
C HIS A 67 23.67 -14.51 8.48
N ASP A 68 23.21 -14.76 9.70
CA ASP A 68 24.04 -15.24 10.81
C ASP A 68 24.62 -16.63 10.49
N PHE A 69 23.82 -17.53 9.91
CA PHE A 69 24.30 -18.84 9.45
C PHE A 69 25.45 -18.72 8.46
N TYR A 70 25.31 -17.93 7.39
CA TYR A 70 26.39 -17.76 6.42
C TYR A 70 27.61 -17.08 7.04
N LYS A 71 27.42 -16.15 7.97
CA LYS A 71 28.51 -15.45 8.65
C LYS A 71 29.32 -16.37 9.56
N GLU A 72 28.64 -17.22 10.32
CA GLU A 72 29.27 -18.04 11.37
C GLU A 72 29.67 -19.43 10.88
N ARG A 73 28.87 -20.03 10.00
CA ARG A 73 29.00 -21.44 9.60
C ARG A 73 29.57 -21.63 8.20
N LEU A 74 29.47 -20.64 7.33
CA LEU A 74 29.95 -20.73 5.94
C LEU A 74 30.58 -19.41 5.44
N PRO A 75 31.62 -18.90 6.14
CA PRO A 75 32.20 -17.58 5.89
C PRO A 75 32.75 -17.41 4.46
N GLU A 76 33.19 -18.49 3.82
CA GLU A 76 33.63 -18.51 2.43
C GLU A 76 32.51 -18.13 1.45
N ALA A 77 31.26 -18.49 1.75
CA ALA A 77 30.09 -18.19 0.93
C ALA A 77 29.39 -16.89 1.35
N PHE A 78 29.73 -16.31 2.50
CA PHE A 78 29.06 -15.14 3.04
C PHE A 78 29.07 -13.93 2.08
N LYS A 79 30.22 -13.65 1.45
CA LYS A 79 30.33 -12.57 0.46
C LYS A 79 29.39 -12.78 -0.73
N SER A 80 29.27 -14.02 -1.21
CA SER A 80 28.36 -14.38 -2.30
C SER A 80 26.90 -14.26 -1.86
N PHE A 81 26.58 -14.65 -0.63
CA PHE A 81 25.25 -14.47 -0.05
C PHE A 81 24.86 -12.98 0.02
N GLU A 82 25.74 -12.12 0.51
CA GLU A 82 25.50 -10.67 0.54
C GLU A 82 25.33 -10.08 -0.86
N HIS A 83 26.14 -10.52 -1.83
CA HIS A 83 25.97 -10.13 -3.22
C HIS A 83 24.57 -10.51 -3.75
N ILE A 84 24.15 -11.77 -3.55
CA ILE A 84 22.83 -12.25 -3.96
C ILE A 84 21.72 -11.45 -3.27
N LYS A 85 21.85 -11.18 -1.98
CA LYS A 85 20.90 -10.38 -1.20
C LYS A 85 20.74 -8.98 -1.79
N GLY A 86 21.83 -8.31 -2.14
CA GLY A 86 21.83 -7.02 -2.84
C GLY A 86 21.15 -7.07 -4.21
N PHE A 87 21.45 -8.09 -5.01
CA PHE A 87 20.81 -8.32 -6.30
C PHE A 87 19.28 -8.45 -6.16
N CYS A 88 18.82 -9.28 -5.23
CA CYS A 88 17.40 -9.47 -4.93
C CYS A 88 16.71 -8.18 -4.47
N LYS A 89 17.36 -7.38 -3.60
CA LYS A 89 16.83 -6.07 -3.17
C LYS A 89 16.52 -5.15 -4.36
N GLN A 90 17.40 -5.10 -5.36
CA GLN A 90 17.15 -4.29 -6.57
C GLN A 90 16.03 -4.86 -7.43
N GLN A 91 15.89 -6.19 -7.53
CA GLN A 91 14.79 -6.80 -8.27
C GLN A 91 13.44 -6.50 -7.60
N VAL A 92 13.38 -6.52 -6.27
CA VAL A 92 12.20 -6.05 -5.52
C VAL A 92 11.92 -4.58 -5.83
N ASN A 93 12.91 -3.70 -5.72
CA ASN A 93 12.75 -2.28 -6.04
C ASN A 93 12.20 -2.02 -7.45
N ARG A 94 12.50 -2.86 -8.44
CA ARG A 94 11.94 -2.74 -9.79
C ARG A 94 10.45 -3.04 -9.86
N GLY A 95 9.96 -3.94 -9.02
CA GLY A 95 8.54 -4.25 -8.91
C GLY A 95 7.76 -3.19 -8.14
N LEU A 96 8.45 -2.29 -7.43
CA LEU A 96 7.83 -1.21 -6.69
C LEU A 96 7.61 0.04 -7.57
N ASN A 97 6.61 0.83 -7.22
CA ASN A 97 6.41 2.16 -7.80
C ASN A 97 7.64 3.05 -7.50
N ALA A 98 8.02 3.91 -8.45
CA ALA A 98 9.17 4.81 -8.35
C ALA A 98 9.09 5.78 -7.15
N PHE A 99 7.88 6.09 -6.68
CA PHE A 99 7.65 6.95 -5.51
C PHE A 99 7.49 6.17 -4.20
N ASN A 100 7.79 4.87 -4.20
CA ASN A 100 7.63 4.04 -3.02
C ASN A 100 8.72 4.34 -1.98
N VAL A 101 8.30 4.80 -0.80
CA VAL A 101 9.18 5.12 0.34
C VAL A 101 9.89 3.86 0.89
N TRP A 102 9.32 2.68 0.68
CA TRP A 102 9.82 1.40 1.17
C TRP A 102 10.87 0.74 0.25
N SER A 103 11.39 1.47 -0.74
CA SER A 103 12.48 0.96 -1.59
C SER A 103 13.77 0.79 -0.80
N PHE A 104 14.50 -0.29 -1.04
CA PHE A 104 15.84 -0.49 -0.48
C PHE A 104 16.82 0.58 -0.99
N LYS A 105 17.53 1.24 -0.06
CA LYS A 105 18.52 2.27 -0.38
C LYS A 105 19.93 1.71 -0.31
N GLU A 106 20.78 2.09 -1.25
CA GLU A 106 22.19 1.67 -1.27
C GLU A 106 22.97 2.14 -0.03
N SER A 107 22.55 3.22 0.62
CA SER A 107 23.15 3.72 1.86
C SER A 107 22.97 2.78 3.05
N GLU A 108 22.00 1.87 2.99
CA GLU A 108 21.64 0.93 4.05
C GLU A 108 22.17 -0.50 3.75
N MET A 109 23.06 -0.62 2.77
CA MET A 109 23.59 -1.89 2.28
C MET A 109 25.06 -2.08 2.63
N SER A 110 25.48 -3.33 2.85
CA SER A 110 26.90 -3.68 2.90
C SER A 110 27.56 -3.50 1.53
N GLU A 111 28.90 -3.45 1.49
CA GLU A 111 29.63 -3.26 0.23
C GLU A 111 29.32 -4.37 -0.78
N GLN A 112 29.22 -5.61 -0.33
CA GLN A 112 28.89 -6.76 -1.16
C GLN A 112 27.45 -6.68 -1.68
N GLU A 113 26.51 -6.24 -0.85
CA GLU A 113 25.14 -5.98 -1.27
C GLU A 113 25.08 -4.88 -2.35
N LYS A 114 25.84 -3.79 -2.21
CA LYS A 114 25.89 -2.73 -3.22
C LYS A 114 26.36 -3.24 -4.58
N VAL A 115 27.37 -4.13 -4.60
CA VAL A 115 27.85 -4.74 -5.85
C VAL A 115 26.73 -5.53 -6.53
N GLY A 116 26.04 -6.40 -5.80
CA GLY A 116 24.93 -7.18 -6.36
C GLY A 116 23.75 -6.31 -6.81
N PHE A 117 23.44 -5.27 -6.04
CA PHE A 117 22.39 -4.30 -6.36
C PHE A 117 22.70 -3.55 -7.67
N ALA A 118 23.95 -3.11 -7.86
CA ALA A 118 24.42 -2.49 -9.08
C ALA A 118 24.39 -3.47 -10.29
N ALA A 119 24.76 -4.74 -10.07
CA ALA A 119 24.69 -5.78 -11.10
C ALA A 119 23.25 -5.96 -11.62
N ALA A 120 22.27 -6.07 -10.71
CA ALA A 120 20.86 -6.15 -11.08
C ALA A 120 20.39 -4.89 -11.84
N LYS A 121 20.82 -3.69 -11.43
CA LYS A 121 20.52 -2.44 -12.15
C LYS A 121 21.02 -2.49 -13.59
N LEU A 122 22.26 -2.92 -13.79
CA LEU A 122 22.89 -3.04 -15.10
C LEU A 122 22.13 -4.04 -15.99
N GLU A 123 21.74 -5.20 -15.44
CA GLU A 123 21.05 -6.24 -16.19
C GLU A 123 19.72 -5.76 -16.80
N GLY A 124 18.89 -5.08 -16.03
CA GLY A 124 17.62 -4.58 -16.60
C GLY A 124 17.78 -3.33 -17.44
N LYS A 125 18.87 -2.55 -17.31
CA LYS A 125 19.22 -1.55 -18.33
C LYS A 125 19.52 -2.23 -19.65
N LYS A 126 20.30 -3.32 -19.65
CA LYS A 126 20.57 -4.13 -20.85
C LYS A 126 19.29 -4.74 -21.42
N ALA A 127 18.44 -5.33 -20.58
CA ALA A 127 17.17 -5.92 -21.02
C ALA A 127 16.23 -4.88 -21.64
N LYS A 128 16.17 -3.66 -21.08
CA LYS A 128 15.39 -2.56 -21.65
C LYS A 128 15.94 -2.11 -23.01
N ARG A 129 17.27 -1.98 -23.15
CA ARG A 129 17.91 -1.65 -24.43
C ARG A 129 17.60 -2.69 -25.50
N LYS A 130 17.76 -3.97 -25.19
CA LYS A 130 17.47 -5.07 -26.12
C LYS A 130 16.00 -5.06 -26.59
N ARG A 131 15.06 -4.72 -25.71
CA ARG A 131 13.64 -4.59 -26.09
C ARG A 131 13.41 -3.43 -27.08
N LEU A 132 14.03 -2.28 -26.82
CA LEU A 132 13.95 -1.12 -27.73
C LEU A 132 14.58 -1.41 -29.09
N GLU A 133 15.73 -2.08 -29.13
CA GLU A 133 16.38 -2.51 -30.38
C GLU A 133 15.45 -3.44 -31.18
N ASN A 134 14.86 -4.45 -30.54
CA ASN A 134 13.91 -5.36 -31.19
C ASN A 134 12.62 -4.67 -31.68
N GLU A 135 12.21 -3.56 -31.07
CA GLU A 135 11.05 -2.76 -31.48
C GLU A 135 11.38 -1.84 -32.68
N LEU A 136 12.62 -1.37 -32.79
CA LEU A 136 13.10 -0.55 -33.90
C LEU A 136 13.40 -1.38 -35.16
N GLU A 137 13.66 -2.68 -35.01
CA GLU A 137 13.88 -3.63 -36.11
C GLU A 137 12.57 -4.23 -36.68
N ARG A 138 11.41 -3.87 -36.12
CA ARG A 138 10.06 -4.28 -36.60
C ARG A 138 9.38 -3.18 -37.39
#